data_AF-I9C0X0-F1
#
_entry.id   AF-I9C0X0-F1
#
_cell.length_a   1.000
_cell.length_b   1.000
_cell.length_c   1.000
_cell.angle_alpha   90.00
_cell.angle_beta   90.00
_cell.angle_gamma   90.00
#
_symmetry.space_group_name_H-M   'P 1'
#
loop_
_entity.id
_entity.type
_entity.pdbx_description
1 polymer ?
#
loop_
_entity_poly.entity_id
_entity_poly.type
_entity_poly.pdbx_seq_one_letter_code
_entity_poly.pdbx_strand_id
1 'polypeptide(L)'
;MDKGAALTAVADQMGAARDRAILSLHPVQAKLLLRDPRVRDQIESGRIRDLGATGKFARALASVRTLLVESSDHLLKTSLAIRIANCVRKNAWYELESAVVIDRVITRVLAKDPDGCGGLSVIPEPASLGWSPVDASPVDELWFR
;
A
#
# COMPACT_ATOMS: atom_id res chain seq x y z
N MET A 1 -6.88 9.58 7.80
CA MET A 1 -7.89 8.74 7.12
C MET A 1 -8.19 7.54 8.00
N ASP A 2 -9.45 7.10 8.09
CA ASP A 2 -9.78 5.86 8.81
C ASP A 2 -9.50 4.60 7.95
N LYS A 3 -9.56 3.42 8.58
CA LYS A 3 -9.24 2.14 7.92
C LYS A 3 -10.20 1.80 6.78
N GLY A 4 -11.49 2.10 6.93
CA GLY A 4 -12.50 1.80 5.92
C GLY A 4 -12.27 2.62 4.65
N ALA A 5 -12.06 3.92 4.81
CA ALA A 5 -11.71 4.82 3.72
C ALA A 5 -10.42 4.38 3.01
N ALA A 6 -9.39 3.98 3.75
CA ALA A 6 -8.15 3.46 3.17
C ALA A 6 -8.38 2.17 2.35
N LEU A 7 -9.22 1.26 2.83
CA LEU A 7 -9.55 0.03 2.11
C LEU A 7 -10.32 0.31 0.81
N THR A 8 -11.30 1.21 0.85
CA THR A 8 -12.06 1.61 -0.35
C THR A 8 -11.17 2.37 -1.36
N ALA A 9 -10.17 3.11 -0.88
CA ALA A 9 -9.21 3.79 -1.75
C ALA A 9 -8.30 2.80 -2.51
N VAL A 10 -7.93 1.66 -1.90
CA VAL A 10 -7.05 0.69 -2.56
C VAL A 10 -7.78 -0.30 -3.45
N ALA A 11 -9.03 -0.68 -3.15
CA ALA A 11 -9.81 -1.63 -3.94
C ALA A 11 -11.31 -1.51 -3.68
N ASP A 12 -12.12 -1.96 -4.64
CA ASP A 12 -13.55 -2.19 -4.43
C ASP A 12 -13.74 -3.33 -3.42
N GLN A 13 -14.42 -3.04 -2.31
CA GLN A 13 -14.64 -3.96 -1.21
C GLN A 13 -15.96 -4.74 -1.30
N MET A 14 -16.82 -4.48 -2.31
CA MET A 14 -18.13 -5.14 -2.42
C MET A 14 -18.04 -6.69 -2.47
N GLY A 15 -16.95 -7.22 -3.02
CA GLY A 15 -16.70 -8.67 -3.12
C GLY A 15 -16.03 -9.30 -1.89
N ALA A 16 -15.74 -8.52 -0.84
CA ALA A 16 -15.08 -9.01 0.36
C ALA A 16 -16.09 -9.68 1.32
N ALA A 17 -15.74 -10.85 1.87
CA ALA A 17 -16.50 -11.43 2.97
C ALA A 17 -16.37 -10.56 4.24
N ARG A 18 -17.29 -10.72 5.21
CA ARG A 18 -17.36 -9.86 6.43
C ARG A 18 -16.06 -9.79 7.23
N ASP A 19 -15.24 -10.84 7.19
CA ASP A 19 -13.98 -11.00 7.91
C ASP A 19 -12.75 -10.81 7.01
N ARG A 20 -12.95 -10.34 5.76
CA ARG A 20 -11.90 -10.18 4.76
C ARG A 20 -11.86 -8.76 4.23
N ALA A 21 -10.71 -8.42 3.66
CA ALA A 21 -10.51 -7.19 2.93
C ALA A 21 -9.82 -7.50 1.61
N ILE A 22 -10.10 -6.69 0.59
CA ILE A 22 -9.43 -6.76 -0.71
C ILE A 22 -8.31 -5.73 -0.72
N LEU A 23 -7.10 -6.17 -1.08
CA LEU A 23 -5.94 -5.30 -1.27
C LEU A 23 -5.52 -5.35 -2.74
N SER A 24 -5.19 -4.19 -3.30
CA SER A 24 -4.59 -4.10 -4.64
C SER A 24 -3.08 -4.13 -4.54
N LEU A 25 -2.46 -4.86 -5.47
CA LEU A 25 -1.01 -4.95 -5.61
C LEU A 25 -0.62 -4.56 -7.03
N HIS A 26 0.62 -4.09 -7.20
CA HIS A 26 1.18 -3.97 -8.54
C HIS A 26 1.22 -5.37 -9.19
N PRO A 27 0.81 -5.55 -10.47
CA PRO A 27 0.73 -6.88 -11.07
C PRO A 27 2.05 -7.66 -11.07
N VAL A 28 3.18 -6.97 -11.26
CA VAL A 28 4.51 -7.57 -11.12
C VAL A 28 4.79 -8.01 -9.68
N GLN A 29 4.42 -7.21 -8.67
CA GLN A 29 4.59 -7.57 -7.26
C GLN A 29 3.73 -8.78 -6.89
N ALA A 30 2.48 -8.84 -7.36
CA ALA A 30 1.60 -9.98 -7.14
C ALA A 30 2.23 -11.28 -7.70
N LYS A 31 2.75 -11.25 -8.93
CA LYS A 31 3.46 -12.40 -9.53
C LYS A 31 4.70 -12.83 -8.75
N LEU A 32 5.42 -11.89 -8.13
CA LEU A 32 6.57 -12.22 -7.28
C LEU A 32 6.12 -12.88 -5.97
N LEU A 33 5.08 -12.33 -5.33
CA LEU A 33 4.54 -12.88 -4.08
C LEU A 33 3.98 -14.29 -4.27
N LEU A 34 3.27 -14.55 -5.37
CA LEU A 34 2.72 -15.89 -5.68
C LEU A 34 3.79 -16.99 -5.84
N ARG A 35 5.06 -16.61 -6.03
CA ARG A 35 6.19 -17.56 -6.10
C ARG A 35 6.79 -17.86 -4.72
N ASP A 36 6.50 -17.05 -3.71
CA ASP A 36 7.03 -17.25 -2.36
C ASP A 36 6.27 -18.39 -1.66
N PRO A 37 6.96 -19.42 -1.13
CA PRO A 37 6.31 -20.53 -0.44
C PRO A 37 5.37 -20.06 0.67
N ARG A 38 5.74 -19.03 1.44
CA ARG A 38 4.92 -18.55 2.56
C ARG A 38 3.59 -18.00 2.08
N VAL A 39 3.54 -17.33 0.93
CA VAL A 39 2.29 -16.82 0.34
C VAL A 39 1.46 -17.98 -0.21
N ARG A 40 2.09 -18.98 -0.84
CA ARG A 40 1.37 -20.17 -1.31
C ARG A 40 0.73 -20.92 -0.15
N ASP A 41 1.41 -21.08 0.98
CA ASP A 41 0.86 -21.71 2.18
C ASP A 41 -0.37 -20.95 2.71
N GLN A 42 -0.36 -19.61 2.65
CA GLN A 42 -1.52 -18.79 3.01
C GLN A 42 -2.69 -18.93 2.03
N ILE A 43 -2.41 -19.20 0.75
CA ILE A 43 -3.45 -19.46 -0.27
C ILE A 43 -4.03 -20.86 -0.10
N GLU A 44 -3.19 -21.88 0.08
CA GLU A 44 -3.59 -23.28 0.27
C GLU A 44 -4.43 -23.46 1.56
N SER A 45 -4.09 -22.74 2.62
CA SER A 45 -4.89 -22.70 3.86
C SER A 45 -6.16 -21.83 3.76
N GLY A 46 -6.39 -21.17 2.61
CA GLY A 46 -7.58 -20.36 2.35
C GLY A 46 -7.61 -18.99 3.03
N ARG A 47 -6.52 -18.57 3.70
CA ARG A 47 -6.41 -17.26 4.37
C ARG A 47 -6.28 -16.11 3.36
N ILE A 48 -5.52 -16.33 2.29
CA ILE A 48 -5.44 -15.43 1.14
C ILE A 48 -6.21 -16.04 -0.03
N ARG A 49 -6.86 -15.20 -0.84
CA ARG A 49 -7.41 -15.60 -2.13
C ARG A 49 -6.84 -14.68 -3.20
N ASP A 50 -6.17 -15.25 -4.19
CA ASP A 50 -5.78 -14.51 -5.39
C ASP A 50 -7.03 -14.22 -6.24
N LEU A 51 -7.31 -12.93 -6.46
CA LEU A 51 -8.43 -12.47 -7.29
C LEU A 51 -7.99 -12.17 -8.73
N GLY A 52 -6.72 -12.41 -9.07
CA GLY A 52 -6.15 -12.07 -10.36
C GLY A 52 -6.11 -10.55 -10.62
N ALA A 53 -6.03 -10.18 -11.90
CA ALA A 53 -6.01 -8.78 -12.34
C ALA A 53 -7.43 -8.20 -12.46
N THR A 54 -8.17 -8.18 -11.35
CA THR A 54 -9.56 -7.69 -11.27
C THR A 54 -9.67 -6.27 -10.70
N GLY A 55 -8.56 -5.68 -10.28
CA GLY A 55 -8.52 -4.30 -9.80
C GLY A 55 -8.83 -3.27 -10.90
N LYS A 56 -9.07 -2.02 -10.49
CA LYS A 56 -9.28 -0.90 -11.40
C LYS A 56 -8.07 -0.68 -12.32
N PHE A 57 -8.33 -0.19 -13.53
CA PHE A 57 -7.24 0.27 -14.40
C PHE A 57 -6.49 1.42 -13.75
N ALA A 58 -5.16 1.37 -13.89
CA ALA A 58 -4.28 2.37 -13.32
C ALA A 58 -3.07 2.60 -14.23
N ARG A 59 -2.62 3.84 -14.28
CA ARG A 59 -1.42 4.25 -15.02
C ARG A 59 -0.25 4.43 -14.07
N ALA A 60 0.85 3.76 -14.35
CA ALA A 60 2.10 3.97 -13.62
C ALA A 60 2.68 5.36 -13.90
N LEU A 61 3.10 6.05 -12.84
CA LEU A 61 3.85 7.31 -12.91
C LEU A 61 5.36 7.03 -13.04
N ALA A 62 6.18 8.08 -13.04
CA ALA A 62 7.63 7.99 -13.27
C ALA A 62 8.37 7.04 -12.29
N SER A 63 7.87 6.86 -11.07
CA SER A 63 8.43 5.92 -10.10
C SER A 63 8.10 4.44 -10.41
N VAL A 64 7.27 4.18 -11.43
CA VAL A 64 6.66 2.90 -11.83
C VAL A 64 5.69 2.32 -10.80
N ARG A 65 6.02 2.40 -9.51
CA ARG A 65 5.24 1.83 -8.41
C ARG A 65 4.13 2.73 -7.88
N THR A 66 4.14 4.02 -8.23
CA THR A 66 3.05 4.95 -7.92
C THR A 66 2.05 4.92 -9.07
N LEU A 67 0.81 4.58 -8.75
CA LEU A 67 -0.26 4.33 -9.71
C LEU A 67 -1.33 5.41 -9.59
N LEU A 68 -1.67 6.02 -10.72
CA LEU A 68 -2.86 6.84 -10.89
C LEU A 68 -4.02 5.90 -11.26
N VAL A 69 -4.95 5.69 -10.33
CA VAL A 69 -6.09 4.78 -10.51
C VAL A 69 -7.28 5.56 -11.09
N GLU A 70 -7.96 4.99 -12.08
CA GLU A 70 -9.16 5.61 -12.64
C GLU A 70 -10.27 5.76 -11.60
N SER A 71 -10.96 6.91 -11.60
CA SER A 71 -12.07 7.19 -10.69
C SER A 71 -11.69 7.04 -9.20
N SER A 72 -10.48 7.47 -8.83
CA SER A 72 -9.97 7.52 -7.47
C SER A 72 -9.34 8.88 -7.22
N ASP A 73 -9.64 9.49 -6.08
CA ASP A 73 -9.00 10.73 -5.61
C ASP A 73 -7.62 10.47 -4.97
N HIS A 74 -7.15 9.21 -5.01
CA HIS A 74 -5.93 8.78 -4.36
C HIS A 74 -4.94 8.14 -5.35
N LEU A 75 -3.67 8.52 -5.20
CA LEU A 75 -2.54 7.80 -5.80
C LEU A 75 -2.22 6.58 -4.94
N LEU A 76 -1.96 5.43 -5.58
CA LEU A 76 -1.53 4.22 -4.88
C LEU A 76 -0.02 4.03 -5.03
N LYS A 77 0.72 4.17 -3.94
CA LYS A 77 2.17 3.95 -3.90
C LYS A 77 2.47 2.54 -3.39
N THR A 78 2.64 1.62 -4.32
CA THR A 78 2.77 0.19 -4.02
C THR A 78 4.22 -0.23 -3.76
N SER A 79 4.42 -1.32 -3.01
CA SER A 79 5.70 -2.02 -2.98
C SER A 79 5.96 -2.73 -4.30
N LEU A 80 7.19 -2.64 -4.80
CA LEU A 80 7.63 -3.31 -6.02
C LEU A 80 9.06 -3.79 -5.85
N ALA A 81 9.24 -5.09 -5.60
CA ALA A 81 10.51 -5.73 -5.29
C ALA A 81 11.42 -5.92 -6.53
N ILE A 82 11.59 -4.84 -7.31
CA ILE A 82 12.52 -4.74 -8.44
C ILE A 82 13.45 -3.54 -8.24
N ARG A 83 14.64 -3.59 -8.84
CA ARG A 83 15.57 -2.47 -8.84
C ARG A 83 15.16 -1.46 -9.91
N ILE A 84 15.00 -0.18 -9.51
CA ILE A 84 14.79 0.95 -10.42
C ILE A 84 15.86 1.99 -10.12
N ALA A 85 16.68 2.29 -11.13
CA ALA A 85 17.95 2.98 -10.97
C ALA A 85 18.80 2.29 -9.89
N ASN A 86 19.05 2.95 -8.77
CA ASN A 86 20.00 2.47 -7.76
C ASN A 86 19.35 1.66 -6.63
N CYS A 87 18.02 1.70 -6.48
CA CYS A 87 17.34 1.13 -5.30
C CYS A 87 16.33 0.05 -5.67
N VAL A 88 16.20 -0.96 -4.81
CA VAL A 88 15.04 -1.86 -4.82
C VAL A 88 13.85 -1.09 -4.28
N ARG A 89 12.73 -1.11 -5.00
CA ARG A 89 11.57 -0.28 -4.70
C ARG A 89 10.53 -0.97 -3.82
N LYS A 90 10.98 -1.62 -2.74
CA LYS A 90 10.10 -2.02 -1.64
C LYS A 90 9.76 -0.83 -0.75
N ASN A 91 8.61 -0.86 -0.08
CA ASN A 91 8.36 -0.02 1.09
C ASN A 91 8.63 -0.92 2.30
N ALA A 92 9.62 -0.58 3.12
CA ALA A 92 9.84 -1.31 4.36
C ALA A 92 8.73 -0.97 5.37
N TRP A 93 8.43 -1.89 6.28
CA TRP A 93 7.41 -1.70 7.31
C TRP A 93 7.54 -0.35 8.06
N TYR A 94 8.76 0.05 8.43
CA TYR A 94 9.00 1.34 9.11
C TYR A 94 8.82 2.55 8.19
N GLU A 95 9.00 2.41 6.88
CA GLU A 95 8.71 3.47 5.90
C GLU A 95 7.20 3.69 5.76
N LEU A 96 6.40 2.62 5.84
CA LEU A 96 4.94 2.71 5.82
C LEU A 96 4.40 3.41 7.07
N GLU A 97 4.97 3.15 8.24
CA GLU A 97 4.58 3.80 9.50
C GLU A 97 5.03 5.27 9.54
N SER A 98 6.30 5.51 9.20
CA SER A 98 6.87 6.87 9.22
C SER A 98 6.21 7.81 8.21
N ALA A 99 5.78 7.33 7.04
CA ALA A 99 5.06 8.15 6.06
C ALA A 99 3.80 8.79 6.65
N VAL A 100 2.98 8.00 7.37
CA VAL A 100 1.75 8.49 8.02
C VAL A 100 2.07 9.45 9.17
N VAL A 101 3.17 9.23 9.89
CA VAL A 101 3.62 10.15 10.94
C VAL A 101 4.07 11.47 10.33
N ILE A 102 4.87 11.45 9.26
CA ILE A 102 5.36 12.63 8.55
C ILE A 102 4.19 13.42 7.97
N ASP A 103 3.21 12.76 7.34
CA ASP A 103 1.99 13.39 6.85
C ASP A 103 1.27 14.20 7.94
N ARG A 104 1.09 13.60 9.13
CA ARG A 104 0.47 14.28 10.28
C ARG A 104 1.28 15.46 10.78
N VAL A 105 2.60 15.34 10.81
CA VAL A 105 3.50 16.43 11.24
C VAL A 105 3.43 17.59 10.26
N ILE A 106 3.59 17.32 8.96
CA ILE A 106 3.52 18.34 7.91
C ILE A 106 2.16 19.05 7.94
N THR A 107 1.06 18.29 8.03
CA THR A 107 -0.29 18.85 8.15
C THR A 107 -0.42 19.81 9.33
N ARG A 108 0.14 19.47 10.50
CA ARG A 108 0.11 20.33 11.69
C ARG A 108 0.98 21.57 11.53
N VAL A 109 2.15 21.44 10.91
CA VAL A 109 3.06 22.58 10.67
C VAL A 109 2.38 23.58 9.73
N LEU A 110 1.84 23.09 8.60
CA LEU A 110 1.10 23.93 7.64
C LEU A 110 -0.12 24.60 8.28
N ALA A 111 -0.85 23.91 9.15
CA ALA A 111 -2.01 24.50 9.84
C ALA A 111 -1.63 25.55 10.90
N LYS A 112 -0.44 25.43 11.51
CA LYS A 112 0.02 26.34 12.56
C LYS A 112 0.62 27.63 11.99
N ASP A 113 1.32 27.53 10.87
CA ASP A 113 1.99 28.67 10.23
C ASP A 113 1.95 28.55 8.69
N PRO A 114 0.78 28.84 8.08
CA PRO A 114 0.63 28.75 6.62
C PRO A 114 1.61 29.66 5.87
N ASP A 115 1.85 30.87 6.38
CA ASP A 115 2.68 31.89 5.73
C ASP A 115 4.18 31.62 5.92
N GLY A 116 4.59 31.09 7.08
CA GLY A 116 5.99 30.74 7.37
C GLY A 116 6.50 29.51 6.62
N CYS A 117 5.61 28.76 5.98
CA CYS A 117 5.97 27.60 5.14
C CYS A 117 6.34 27.97 3.69
N GLY A 118 6.38 29.25 3.34
CA GLY A 118 6.91 29.72 2.05
C GLY A 118 6.13 29.20 0.82
N GLY A 119 4.82 28.98 0.96
CA GLY A 119 3.98 28.44 -0.12
C GLY A 119 4.14 26.94 -0.37
N LEU A 120 4.68 26.18 0.60
CA LEU A 120 4.78 24.72 0.53
C LEU A 120 3.42 24.07 0.24
N SER A 121 3.36 23.28 -0.83
CA SER A 121 2.23 22.42 -1.15
C SER A 121 2.70 20.97 -1.22
N VAL A 122 1.96 20.07 -0.56
CA VAL A 122 2.29 18.65 -0.49
C VAL A 122 1.10 17.80 -0.91
N ILE A 123 1.38 16.65 -1.50
CA ILE A 123 0.38 15.60 -1.69
C ILE A 123 0.36 14.77 -0.39
N PRO A 124 -0.78 14.70 0.32
CA PRO A 124 -0.85 13.97 1.58
C PRO A 124 -0.68 12.46 1.36
N GLU A 125 -0.07 11.79 2.35
CA GLU A 125 0.04 10.33 2.45
C GLU A 125 -0.70 9.87 3.74
N PRO A 126 -2.04 9.98 3.78
CA PRO A 126 -2.82 9.93 5.03
C PRO A 126 -3.03 8.53 5.60
N ALA A 127 -2.62 7.49 4.87
CA ALA A 127 -2.78 6.09 5.23
C ALA A 127 -1.73 5.20 4.55
N SER A 128 -1.39 4.11 5.23
CA SER A 128 -0.66 2.97 4.69
C SER A 128 -1.40 1.69 5.07
N LEU A 129 -1.31 0.68 4.21
CA LEU A 129 -1.94 -0.63 4.40
C LEU A 129 -0.94 -1.74 4.11
N GLY A 130 -0.97 -2.76 4.96
CA GLY A 130 -0.21 -3.99 4.83
C GLY A 130 -0.99 -5.12 5.51
N TRP A 131 -0.59 -6.35 5.25
CA TRP A 131 -1.21 -7.52 5.87
C TRP A 131 -0.13 -8.55 6.19
N SER A 132 -0.22 -9.16 7.37
CA SER A 132 0.56 -10.32 7.77
C SER A 132 -0.35 -11.35 8.44
N PRO A 133 -0.02 -12.66 8.38
CA PRO A 133 -0.69 -13.66 9.20
C PRO A 133 -0.56 -13.31 10.68
N VAL A 134 -1.61 -13.58 11.47
CA VAL A 134 -1.63 -13.31 12.93
C VAL A 134 -0.68 -14.23 13.72
N ASP A 135 -0.34 -15.36 13.12
CA ASP A 135 0.53 -16.42 13.63
C ASP A 135 1.90 -16.43 12.93
N ALA A 136 2.24 -15.37 12.19
CA ALA A 136 3.54 -15.24 11.57
C ALA A 136 4.64 -15.15 12.63
N SER A 137 5.79 -15.77 12.34
CA SER A 137 6.99 -15.56 13.16
C SER A 137 7.38 -14.06 13.11
N PRO A 138 8.08 -13.52 14.11
CA PRO A 138 8.53 -12.12 14.07
C PRO A 138 9.35 -11.79 12.81
N VAL A 139 10.07 -12.77 12.26
CA VAL A 139 10.81 -12.61 11.00
C VAL A 139 9.88 -12.53 9.80
N ASP A 140 8.85 -13.37 9.76
CA ASP A 140 7.88 -13.39 8.67
C ASP A 140 6.90 -12.20 8.74
N GLU A 141 6.55 -11.72 9.93
CA GLU A 141 5.77 -10.48 10.07
C GLU A 141 6.44 -9.31 9.35
N LEU A 142 7.76 -9.16 9.50
CA LEU A 142 8.54 -8.12 8.81
C LEU A 142 8.66 -8.35 7.29
N TRP A 143 8.48 -9.59 6.83
CA TRP A 143 8.50 -9.91 5.41
C TRP A 143 7.15 -9.63 4.75
N PHE A 144 6.05 -9.91 5.46
CA PHE A 144 4.69 -9.64 4.99
C PHE A 144 4.31 -8.15 5.07
N ARG A 145 4.95 -7.38 5.95
CA ARG A 145 4.74 -5.93 6.12
C ARG A 145 5.60 -5.05 5.22
#